data_AF-A0A1A3H6H5-F1
#
_entry.id   AF-A0A1A3H6H5-F1
#
_cell.length_a   1.000
_cell.length_b   1.000
_cell.length_c   1.000
_cell.angle_alpha   90.00
_cell.angle_beta   90.00
_cell.angle_gamma   90.00
#
_symmetry.space_group_name_H-M   'P 1'
#
loop_
_entity.id
_entity.type
_entity.pdbx_description
1 polymer ?
#
loop_
_entity_poly.entity_id
_entity_poly.type
_entity_poly.pdbx_seq_one_letter_code
_entity_poly.pdbx_strand_id
1 'polypeptide(L)'
;MHVSPSIGFTASLNVRTWQRTWQRKWRDVLHERQALANEYAQHRLWDDELTRRVETFFKTCRELADWLQEAAGVDALTHLHASADLQVCDGLAQTAKHFARNPHPTRDPITGVVATLNGTADGPRARLSWTSAGGRNGEADALDLADRCIAEWEKFLQQKGLDPNS
;
A
#
# COMPACT_ATOMS: atom_id res chain seq x y z
N MET A 1 32.57 -54.13 -23.16
CA MET A 1 32.66 -52.69 -22.87
C MET A 1 31.28 -52.08 -23.07
N HIS A 2 30.61 -51.71 -21.99
CA HIS A 2 29.28 -51.09 -22.01
C HIS A 2 29.45 -49.75 -21.29
N VAL A 3 29.10 -48.65 -21.95
CA VAL A 3 29.10 -47.31 -21.35
C VAL A 3 27.69 -46.78 -21.52
N SER A 4 26.93 -46.74 -20.43
CA SER A 4 25.61 -46.11 -20.38
C SER A 4 25.76 -44.59 -20.51
N PRO A 5 24.91 -43.91 -21.29
CA PRO A 5 24.85 -42.46 -21.25
C PRO A 5 24.05 -42.01 -20.02
N SER A 6 24.73 -41.29 -19.12
CA SER A 6 24.09 -40.57 -18.01
C SER A 6 23.20 -39.46 -18.57
N ILE A 7 21.88 -39.60 -18.41
CA ILE A 7 20.92 -38.53 -18.66
C ILE A 7 21.08 -37.52 -17.53
N GLY A 8 21.79 -36.42 -17.81
CA GLY A 8 21.79 -35.25 -16.95
C GLY A 8 20.41 -34.62 -16.96
N PHE A 9 19.63 -34.83 -15.90
CA PHE A 9 18.45 -34.01 -15.64
C PHE A 9 18.92 -32.62 -15.23
N THR A 10 18.96 -31.69 -16.19
CA THR A 10 18.98 -30.27 -15.86
C THR A 10 17.59 -29.91 -15.36
N ALA A 11 17.36 -30.05 -14.05
CA ALA A 11 16.24 -29.43 -13.40
C ALA A 11 16.49 -27.92 -13.38
N SER A 12 16.19 -27.24 -14.49
CA SER A 12 15.98 -25.80 -14.49
C SER A 12 14.69 -25.53 -13.73
N LEU A 13 14.77 -25.58 -12.40
CA LEU A 13 13.75 -25.01 -11.55
C LEU A 13 13.70 -23.52 -11.86
N ASN A 14 12.78 -23.15 -12.74
CA ASN A 14 12.46 -21.76 -13.05
C ASN A 14 11.62 -21.21 -11.88
N VAL A 15 12.23 -21.11 -10.69
CA VAL A 15 11.60 -20.65 -9.43
C VAL A 15 11.19 -19.16 -9.50
N ARG A 16 11.36 -18.49 -10.64
CA ARG A 16 10.95 -17.09 -10.86
C ARG A 16 9.49 -16.88 -11.28
N THR A 17 8.67 -17.93 -11.40
CA THR A 17 7.38 -17.84 -12.13
C THR A 17 6.13 -18.29 -11.37
N TRP A 18 6.14 -18.24 -10.03
CA TRP A 18 4.88 -17.97 -9.33
C TRP A 18 4.60 -16.47 -9.48
N GLN A 19 4.12 -16.09 -10.67
CA GLN A 19 4.00 -14.73 -11.18
C GLN A 19 3.47 -13.76 -10.11
N ARG A 20 4.37 -12.97 -9.52
CA ARG A 20 4.01 -11.76 -8.78
C ARG A 20 3.51 -10.73 -9.79
N THR A 21 2.28 -10.91 -10.27
CA THR A 21 1.63 -9.92 -11.12
C THR A 21 1.23 -8.74 -10.23
N TRP A 22 1.67 -7.54 -10.59
CA TRP A 22 1.28 -6.32 -9.87
C TRP A 22 -0.25 -6.15 -9.85
N GLN A 23 -0.96 -6.72 -10.83
CA GLN A 23 -2.42 -6.78 -10.88
C GLN A 23 -3.02 -7.51 -9.67
N ARG A 24 -2.36 -8.56 -9.16
CA ARG A 24 -2.80 -9.20 -7.92
C ARG A 24 -2.69 -8.21 -6.76
N LYS A 25 -1.57 -7.51 -6.64
CA LYS A 25 -1.38 -6.52 -5.57
C LYS A 25 -2.36 -5.36 -5.70
N TRP A 26 -2.70 -4.95 -6.92
CA TRP A 26 -3.76 -3.99 -7.18
C TRP A 26 -5.11 -4.47 -6.67
N ARG A 27 -5.49 -5.72 -6.95
CA ARG A 27 -6.71 -6.31 -6.38
C ARG A 27 -6.68 -6.38 -4.86
N ASP A 28 -5.52 -6.66 -4.25
CA ASP A 28 -5.37 -6.62 -2.80
C ASP A 28 -5.64 -5.20 -2.26
N VAL A 29 -5.14 -4.14 -2.92
CA VAL A 29 -5.45 -2.74 -2.54
C VAL A 29 -6.95 -2.47 -2.56
N LEU A 30 -7.64 -2.87 -3.64
CA LEU A 30 -9.09 -2.69 -3.77
C LEU A 30 -9.85 -3.50 -2.71
N HIS A 31 -9.41 -4.72 -2.43
CA HIS A 31 -9.97 -5.58 -1.39
C HIS A 31 -9.85 -4.93 0.00
N GLU A 32 -8.67 -4.42 0.36
CA GLU A 32 -8.46 -3.78 1.66
C GLU A 32 -9.26 -2.48 1.80
N ARG A 33 -9.43 -1.70 0.72
CA ARG A 33 -10.33 -0.54 0.73
C ARG A 33 -11.77 -0.97 0.99
N GLN A 34 -12.23 -2.02 0.32
CA GLN A 34 -13.59 -2.52 0.54
C GLN A 34 -13.77 -3.06 1.96
N ALA A 35 -12.77 -3.76 2.51
CA ALA A 35 -12.78 -4.20 3.89
C ALA A 35 -12.90 -3.02 4.86
N LEU A 36 -12.12 -1.94 4.66
CA LEU A 36 -12.22 -0.73 5.47
C LEU A 36 -13.60 -0.05 5.36
N ALA A 37 -14.15 0.04 4.14
CA ALA A 37 -15.49 0.58 3.93
C ALA A 37 -16.58 -0.26 4.64
N ASN A 38 -16.43 -1.58 4.63
CA ASN A 38 -17.33 -2.48 5.35
C ASN A 38 -17.30 -2.23 6.85
N GLU A 39 -16.11 -1.98 7.44
CA GLU A 39 -16.00 -1.63 8.86
C GLU A 39 -16.71 -0.33 9.20
N TYR A 40 -16.60 0.67 8.32
CA TYR A 40 -17.28 1.96 8.50
C TYR A 40 -18.81 1.83 8.49
N ALA A 41 -19.34 0.80 7.83
CA ALA A 41 -20.77 0.51 7.77
C ALA A 41 -21.29 -0.30 8.97
N GLN A 42 -20.42 -0.84 9.83
CA GLN A 42 -20.85 -1.59 11.00
C GLN A 42 -21.18 -0.67 12.17
N HIS A 43 -22.19 -1.00 12.96
CA HIS A 43 -22.51 -0.27 14.21
C HIS A 43 -21.80 -0.87 15.44
N ARG A 44 -20.64 -1.50 15.25
CA ARG A 44 -19.86 -2.10 16.35
C ARG A 44 -18.97 -1.06 17.02
N LEU A 45 -18.69 -1.30 18.31
CA LEU A 45 -17.79 -0.46 19.10
C LEU A 45 -16.34 -0.57 18.60
N TRP A 46 -15.61 0.52 18.84
CA TRP A 46 -14.26 0.80 18.36
C TRP A 46 -13.26 -0.17 18.98
N ASP A 47 -12.49 -0.85 18.15
CA ASP A 47 -11.45 -1.76 18.62
C ASP A 47 -10.18 -1.65 17.78
N ASP A 48 -9.14 -2.35 18.23
CA ASP A 48 -7.86 -2.49 17.53
C ASP A 48 -8.02 -3.04 16.10
N GLU A 49 -9.15 -3.68 15.76
CA GLU A 49 -9.38 -4.21 14.42
C GLU A 49 -9.50 -3.06 13.41
N LEU A 50 -10.21 -1.98 13.74
CA LEU A 50 -10.31 -0.84 12.82
C LEU A 50 -8.94 -0.21 12.56
N THR A 51 -8.12 -0.04 13.59
CA THR A 51 -6.73 0.42 13.44
C THR A 51 -5.92 -0.52 12.56
N ARG A 52 -5.99 -1.84 12.79
CA ARG A 52 -5.29 -2.84 11.97
C ARG A 52 -5.75 -2.81 10.51
N ARG A 53 -7.04 -2.58 10.25
CA ARG A 53 -7.59 -2.48 8.90
C ARG A 53 -7.05 -1.25 8.17
N VAL A 54 -7.06 -0.11 8.83
CA VAL A 54 -6.49 1.13 8.32
C VAL A 54 -5.01 0.93 7.98
N GLU A 55 -4.21 0.38 8.91
CA GLU A 55 -2.80 0.10 8.65
C GLU A 55 -2.57 -0.90 7.51
N THR A 56 -3.37 -1.96 7.45
CA THR A 56 -3.27 -3.00 6.41
C THR A 56 -3.51 -2.42 5.02
N PHE A 57 -4.49 -1.53 4.88
CA PHE A 57 -4.73 -0.81 3.63
C PHE A 57 -3.49 0.00 3.22
N PHE A 58 -2.99 0.88 4.09
CA PHE A 58 -1.87 1.77 3.72
C PHE A 58 -0.56 0.99 3.46
N LYS A 59 -0.31 -0.09 4.20
CA LYS A 59 0.80 -1.02 3.94
C LYS A 59 0.66 -1.65 2.54
N THR A 60 -0.52 -2.19 2.22
CA THR A 60 -0.80 -2.81 0.93
C THR A 60 -0.70 -1.82 -0.23
N CYS A 61 -1.23 -0.60 -0.05
CA CYS A 61 -1.17 0.50 -1.00
C CYS A 61 0.27 0.96 -1.26
N ARG A 62 1.12 1.05 -0.23
CA ARG A 62 2.56 1.31 -0.42
C ARG A 62 3.22 0.17 -1.17
N GLU A 63 3.02 -1.07 -0.76
CA GLU A 63 3.68 -2.23 -1.36
C GLU A 63 3.39 -2.38 -2.85
N LEU A 64 2.24 -1.88 -3.34
CA LEU A 64 1.96 -1.80 -4.77
C LEU A 64 3.06 -1.10 -5.56
N ALA A 65 3.69 -0.05 -5.01
CA ALA A 65 4.79 0.64 -5.66
C ALA A 65 6.01 -0.28 -5.92
N ASP A 66 6.35 -1.14 -4.96
CA ASP A 66 7.43 -2.12 -5.14
C ASP A 66 7.05 -3.13 -6.22
N TRP A 67 5.81 -3.62 -6.21
CA TRP A 67 5.33 -4.58 -7.20
C TRP A 67 5.28 -4.00 -8.61
N LEU A 68 4.85 -2.75 -8.77
CA LEU A 68 4.88 -2.06 -10.06
C LEU A 68 6.31 -1.88 -10.56
N GLN A 69 7.24 -1.53 -9.67
CA GLN A 69 8.65 -1.39 -10.04
C GLN A 69 9.29 -2.73 -10.43
N GLU A 70 9.06 -3.79 -9.64
CA GLU A 70 9.65 -5.10 -9.88
C GLU A 70 9.01 -5.84 -11.07
N ALA A 71 7.68 -5.80 -11.18
CA ALA A 71 6.94 -6.63 -12.14
C ALA A 71 6.56 -5.90 -13.43
N ALA A 72 6.29 -4.59 -13.39
CA ALA A 72 5.97 -3.79 -14.57
C ALA A 72 7.14 -2.94 -15.07
N GLY A 73 8.24 -2.83 -14.32
CA GLY A 73 9.42 -2.06 -14.72
C GLY A 73 9.19 -0.55 -14.79
N VAL A 74 8.18 -0.03 -14.08
CA VAL A 74 7.85 1.41 -14.04
C VAL A 74 8.37 2.07 -12.77
N ASP A 75 8.75 3.35 -12.85
CA ASP A 75 9.22 4.12 -11.69
C ASP A 75 8.06 4.57 -10.78
N ALA A 76 7.46 3.61 -10.08
CA ALA A 76 6.33 3.83 -9.19
C ALA A 76 6.73 4.48 -7.86
N LEU A 77 7.97 4.28 -7.38
CA LEU A 77 8.45 4.93 -6.17
C LEU A 77 8.60 6.43 -6.34
N THR A 78 9.04 6.92 -7.50
CA THR A 78 9.06 8.36 -7.77
C THR A 78 7.65 8.95 -7.75
N HIS A 79 6.66 8.26 -8.33
CA HIS A 79 5.26 8.70 -8.30
C HIS A 79 4.69 8.74 -6.87
N LEU A 80 4.90 7.67 -6.10
CA LEU A 80 4.52 7.58 -4.69
C LEU A 80 5.09 8.77 -3.89
N HIS A 81 6.34 9.15 -4.14
CA HIS A 81 6.97 10.28 -3.45
C HIS A 81 6.62 11.65 -4.05
N ALA A 82 5.98 11.74 -5.21
CA ALA A 82 5.60 13.01 -5.83
C ALA A 82 4.14 13.40 -5.53
N SER A 83 3.26 12.41 -5.34
CA SER A 83 1.84 12.63 -5.05
C SER A 83 1.61 12.89 -3.55
N ALA A 84 0.88 13.95 -3.22
CA ALA A 84 0.67 14.38 -1.83
C ALA A 84 -0.06 13.31 -0.99
N ASP A 85 -1.13 12.71 -1.52
CA ASP A 85 -1.87 11.66 -0.80
C ASP A 85 -1.03 10.38 -0.66
N LEU A 86 -0.27 10.00 -1.69
CA LEU A 86 0.60 8.83 -1.64
C LEU A 86 1.82 9.02 -0.73
N GLN A 87 2.32 10.25 -0.57
CA GLN A 87 3.34 10.56 0.44
C GLN A 87 2.81 10.27 1.86
N VAL A 88 1.55 10.64 2.14
CA VAL A 88 0.92 10.36 3.44
C VAL A 88 0.71 8.85 3.61
N CYS A 89 0.29 8.14 2.56
CA CYS A 89 0.21 6.68 2.53
C CYS A 89 1.55 6.02 2.87
N ASP A 90 2.66 6.44 2.23
CA ASP A 90 4.00 5.94 2.58
C ASP A 90 4.32 6.24 4.04
N GLY A 91 4.03 7.45 4.51
CA GLY A 91 4.22 7.83 5.91
C GLY A 91 3.52 6.90 6.90
N LEU A 92 2.24 6.66 6.70
CA LEU A 92 1.42 5.76 7.53
C LEU A 92 1.96 4.33 7.50
N ALA A 93 2.23 3.80 6.31
CA ALA A 93 2.75 2.44 6.14
C ALA A 93 4.09 2.24 6.84
N GLN A 94 5.02 3.19 6.67
CA GLN A 94 6.35 3.11 7.26
C GLN A 94 6.30 3.31 8.79
N THR A 95 5.51 4.25 9.30
CA THR A 95 5.33 4.43 10.74
C THR A 95 4.73 3.18 11.38
N ALA A 96 3.71 2.58 10.77
CA ALA A 96 3.08 1.36 11.27
C ALA A 96 3.99 0.11 11.19
N LYS A 97 5.09 0.16 10.42
CA LYS A 97 6.10 -0.91 10.32
C LYS A 97 7.28 -0.70 11.26
N HIS A 98 7.72 0.54 11.41
CA HIS A 98 8.99 0.88 12.05
C HIS A 98 8.85 1.64 13.38
N PHE A 99 7.62 1.96 13.80
CA PHE A 99 7.28 2.77 14.99
C PHE A 99 7.80 4.22 14.98
N ALA A 100 8.88 4.52 14.26
CA ALA A 100 9.40 5.86 13.99
C ALA A 100 10.13 5.90 12.64
N ARG A 101 10.26 7.10 12.05
CA ARG A 101 11.05 7.31 10.82
C ARG A 101 12.36 8.02 11.13
N ASN A 102 13.45 7.49 10.58
CA ASN A 102 14.73 8.16 10.61
C ASN A 102 14.72 9.35 9.64
N PRO A 103 15.37 10.48 9.99
CA PRO A 103 15.60 11.59 9.06
C PRO A 103 16.31 11.09 7.80
N HIS A 104 15.87 11.58 6.64
CA HIS A 104 16.51 11.29 5.37
C HIS A 104 17.09 12.59 4.78
N PRO A 105 18.34 12.62 4.31
CA PRO A 105 19.02 13.87 3.93
C PRO A 105 18.37 14.61 2.75
N THR A 106 17.61 13.92 1.90
CA THR A 106 16.98 14.48 0.71
C THR A 106 15.45 14.33 0.69
N ARG A 107 14.85 13.80 1.75
CA ARG A 107 13.40 13.58 1.82
C ARG A 107 12.86 14.15 3.10
N ASP A 108 11.63 14.65 3.03
CA ASP A 108 10.85 15.11 4.18
C ASP A 108 9.91 13.97 4.61
N PRO A 109 10.37 13.01 5.46
CA PRO A 109 9.58 11.84 5.80
C PRO A 109 8.32 12.26 6.57
N ILE A 110 7.18 11.74 6.13
CA ILE A 110 5.92 11.88 6.86
C ILE A 110 5.84 10.79 7.93
N THR A 111 5.54 11.19 9.16
CA THR A 111 5.10 10.31 10.24
C THR A 111 3.59 10.40 10.35
N GLY A 112 2.88 9.28 10.25
CA GLY A 112 1.41 9.25 10.32
C GLY A 112 0.91 8.19 11.30
N VAL A 113 -0.19 8.48 11.98
CA VAL A 113 -0.84 7.56 12.94
C VAL A 113 -2.36 7.61 12.81
N VAL A 114 -3.03 6.55 13.27
CA VAL A 114 -4.46 6.60 13.59
C VAL A 114 -4.60 7.38 14.91
N ALA A 115 -5.05 8.63 14.80
CA ALA A 115 -5.08 9.57 15.92
C ALA A 115 -6.35 9.44 16.77
N THR A 116 -7.48 9.15 16.15
CA THR A 116 -8.75 9.02 16.87
C THR A 116 -9.69 8.06 16.17
N LEU A 117 -10.37 7.22 16.95
CA LEU A 117 -11.52 6.45 16.49
C LEU A 117 -12.77 7.11 17.06
N ASN A 118 -13.66 7.57 16.19
CA ASN A 118 -14.91 8.22 16.56
C ASN A 118 -16.09 7.34 16.15
N GLY A 119 -17.06 7.15 17.03
CA GLY A 119 -18.37 6.64 16.63
C GLY A 119 -19.24 7.78 16.16
N THR A 120 -19.74 7.70 14.93
CA THR A 120 -20.78 8.60 14.42
C THR A 120 -22.09 7.84 14.29
N ALA A 121 -23.19 8.55 14.04
CA ALA A 121 -24.48 7.92 13.73
C ALA A 121 -24.38 6.96 12.52
N ASP A 122 -23.41 7.22 11.63
CA ASP A 122 -23.16 6.48 10.40
C ASP A 122 -22.08 5.39 10.56
N GLY A 123 -21.71 5.04 11.79
CA GLY A 123 -20.71 4.02 12.12
C GLY A 123 -19.36 4.57 12.58
N PRO A 124 -18.34 3.72 12.78
CA PRO A 124 -17.03 4.15 13.23
C PRO A 124 -16.27 4.88 12.13
N ARG A 125 -15.47 5.87 12.51
CA ARG A 125 -14.59 6.65 11.65
C ARG A 125 -13.20 6.72 12.25
N ALA A 126 -12.18 6.55 11.42
CA ALA A 126 -10.79 6.60 11.84
C ALA A 126 -10.16 7.89 11.30
N ARG A 127 -9.81 8.80 12.22
CA ARG A 127 -9.07 10.00 11.90
C ARG A 127 -7.58 9.72 11.94
N LEU A 128 -6.92 10.06 10.85
CA LEU A 128 -5.48 10.04 10.70
C LEU A 128 -4.92 11.41 11.06
N SER A 129 -3.77 11.43 11.71
CA SER A 129 -2.95 12.63 11.86
C SER A 129 -1.55 12.34 11.34
N TRP A 130 -0.96 13.32 10.66
CA TRP A 130 0.38 13.19 10.12
C TRP A 130 1.16 14.49 10.22
N THR A 131 2.48 14.35 10.33
CA THR A 131 3.45 15.45 10.37
C THR A 131 4.66 15.11 9.53
N SER A 132 5.37 16.12 9.05
CA SER A 132 6.63 16.00 8.33
C SER A 132 7.74 16.77 9.06
N ALA A 133 8.99 16.39 8.84
CA ALA A 133 10.15 17.08 9.41
C ALA A 133 10.26 18.55 8.92
N GLY A 134 9.78 18.82 7.71
CA GLY A 134 9.65 20.16 7.12
C GLY A 134 8.47 20.98 7.64
N GLY A 135 7.76 20.49 8.66
CA GLY A 135 6.68 21.23 9.34
C GLY A 135 5.30 21.13 8.67
N ARG A 136 5.15 20.35 7.60
CA ARG A 136 3.82 20.04 7.05
C ARG A 136 3.08 19.15 8.04
N ASN A 137 1.79 19.38 8.21
CA ASN A 137 0.93 18.51 9.00
C ASN A 137 -0.47 18.52 8.43
N GLY A 138 -1.27 17.55 8.85
CA GLY A 138 -2.67 17.48 8.46
C GLY A 138 -3.40 16.34 9.12
N GLU A 139 -4.70 16.34 8.90
CA GLU A 139 -5.61 15.28 9.31
C GLU A 139 -6.45 14.84 8.12
N ALA A 140 -6.86 13.57 8.13
CA ALA A 140 -7.77 13.03 7.14
C ALA A 140 -8.62 11.93 7.75
N ASP A 141 -9.83 11.72 7.23
CA ASP A 141 -10.52 10.45 7.42
C ASP A 141 -9.77 9.36 6.63
N ALA A 142 -9.65 8.16 7.22
CA ALA A 142 -8.86 7.09 6.65
C ALA A 142 -9.46 6.53 5.36
N LEU A 143 -10.78 6.42 5.27
CA LEU A 143 -11.44 5.93 4.06
C LEU A 143 -11.36 6.97 2.94
N ASP A 144 -11.53 8.26 3.27
CA ASP A 144 -11.38 9.34 2.29
C ASP A 144 -9.95 9.40 1.72
N LEU A 145 -8.93 9.25 2.58
CA LEU A 145 -7.53 9.20 2.12
C LEU A 145 -7.26 7.94 1.28
N ALA A 146 -7.84 6.80 1.65
CA ALA A 146 -7.73 5.57 0.87
C ALA A 146 -8.25 5.74 -0.56
N ASP A 147 -9.41 6.37 -0.71
CA ASP A 147 -10.01 6.65 -2.02
C ASP A 147 -9.14 7.58 -2.87
N ARG A 148 -8.56 8.62 -2.26
CA ARG A 148 -7.62 9.51 -2.97
C ARG A 148 -6.33 8.79 -3.38
N CYS A 149 -5.80 7.89 -2.55
CA CYS A 149 -4.63 7.07 -2.90
C CYS A 149 -4.91 6.15 -4.09
N ILE A 150 -6.08 5.51 -4.12
CA ILE A 150 -6.51 4.68 -5.26
C ILE A 150 -6.60 5.53 -6.53
N ALA A 151 -7.25 6.69 -6.46
CA ALA A 151 -7.37 7.59 -7.61
C ALA A 151 -5.99 8.03 -8.16
N GLU A 152 -5.01 8.27 -7.29
CA GLU A 152 -3.64 8.60 -7.69
C GLU A 152 -2.91 7.43 -8.35
N TRP A 153 -3.16 6.20 -7.91
CA TRP A 153 -2.64 5.01 -8.59
C TRP A 153 -3.32 4.77 -9.93
N GLU A 154 -4.63 4.91 -10.03
CA GLU A 154 -5.37 4.76 -11.30
C GLU A 154 -4.85 5.73 -12.36
N LYS A 155 -4.65 7.00 -11.99
CA LYS A 155 -4.03 8.01 -12.87
C LYS A 155 -2.64 7.57 -13.34
N PHE A 156 -1.81 7.06 -12.43
CA PHE A 156 -0.47 6.59 -12.77
C PHE A 156 -0.50 5.38 -13.71
N LEU A 157 -1.34 4.38 -13.42
CA LEU A 157 -1.51 3.20 -14.28
C LEU A 157 -1.95 3.60 -15.69
N GLN A 158 -2.92 4.50 -15.79
CA GLN A 158 -3.39 5.04 -17.07
C GLN A 158 -2.26 5.77 -17.83
N GLN A 159 -1.50 6.63 -17.16
CA GLN A 159 -0.36 7.35 -17.76
C GLN A 159 0.75 6.42 -18.23
N LYS A 160 0.92 5.25 -17.60
CA LYS A 160 1.91 4.23 -17.99
C LYS A 160 1.37 3.21 -18.97
N GLY A 161 0.09 3.30 -19.37
CA GLY A 161 -0.54 2.31 -20.26
C GLY A 161 -0.65 0.92 -19.64
N LEU A 162 -0.76 0.84 -18.31
CA LEU A 162 -0.88 -0.41 -17.58
C LEU A 162 -2.36 -0.76 -17.35
N ASP A 163 -2.77 -1.96 -17.77
CA ASP A 163 -4.12 -2.47 -17.56
C ASP A 163 -4.20 -3.31 -16.26
N PRO A 164 -4.95 -2.88 -15.24
CA PRO A 164 -5.11 -3.63 -13.99
C PRO A 164 -5.95 -4.91 -14.14
N ASN A 165 -6.67 -5.09 -15.25
CA ASN A 165 -7.59 -6.21 -15.49
C ASN A 165 -7.04 -7.26 -16.47
N SER A 166 -5.83 -7.06 -16.98
CA SER A 166 -5.17 -7.97 -17.93
C SER A 166 -4.84 -9.34 -17.33
#